data_AF-A0A937HXK7-F1
#
_entry.id   AF-A0A937HXK7-F1
#
_cell.length_a   1.000
_cell.length_b   1.000
_cell.length_c   1.000
_cell.angle_alpha   90.00
_cell.angle_beta   90.00
_cell.angle_gamma   90.00
#
_symmetry.space_group_name_H-M   'P 1'
#
loop_
_entity.id
_entity.type
_entity.pdbx_description
1 polymer ?
#
loop_
_entity_poly.entity_id
_entity_poly.type
_entity_poly.pdbx_seq_one_letter_code
_entity_poly.pdbx_strand_id
1 'polypeptide(L)'
;MVSALARLFKPFTRAAVALGLGLCLLLTACSGDPDARLTGNYADDTLSVAQTILVMIDIPQDDPSHAQAESEARSLITDYVSRYRAQPRINGLSSFTTMQTALNSLAGHYANYANRPLPEALHDRLAKELNKAEKAVVRGT
;
A
#
# COMPACT_ATOMS: atom_id res chain seq x y z
N MET A 1 -11.80 -8.20 -55.10
CA MET A 1 -12.27 -9.19 -54.10
C MET A 1 -11.46 -9.19 -52.79
N VAL A 2 -10.61 -8.19 -52.52
CA VAL A 2 -9.75 -8.15 -51.30
C VAL A 2 -10.37 -7.31 -50.16
N SER A 3 -11.24 -6.35 -50.46
CA SER A 3 -11.79 -5.40 -49.46
C SER A 3 -12.94 -5.95 -48.59
N ALA A 4 -13.54 -7.09 -48.93
CA ALA A 4 -14.61 -7.69 -48.13
C ALA A 4 -14.07 -8.52 -46.95
N LEU A 5 -12.91 -9.17 -47.14
CA LEU A 5 -12.28 -10.00 -46.13
C LEU A 5 -11.73 -9.16 -44.96
N ALA A 6 -11.15 -7.99 -45.24
CA ALA A 6 -10.60 -7.09 -44.24
C ALA A 6 -11.65 -6.48 -43.28
N ARG A 7 -12.92 -6.41 -43.70
CA ARG A 7 -14.01 -5.87 -42.85
C ARG A 7 -14.52 -6.88 -41.83
N LEU A 8 -14.31 -8.17 -42.08
CA LEU A 8 -14.75 -9.27 -41.21
C LEU A 8 -13.75 -9.56 -40.07
N PHE A 9 -12.46 -9.24 -40.26
CA PHE A 9 -11.41 -9.42 -39.24
C PHE A 9 -11.25 -8.27 -38.24
N LYS A 10 -11.84 -7.09 -38.52
CA LYS A 10 -11.83 -5.91 -37.64
C LYS A 10 -12.55 -6.10 -36.28
N PRO A 11 -13.71 -6.77 -36.19
CA PRO A 11 -14.34 -7.05 -34.89
C PRO A 11 -13.57 -8.10 -34.09
N PHE A 12 -12.93 -9.07 -34.75
CA PHE A 12 -12.16 -10.13 -34.10
C PHE A 12 -10.90 -9.60 -33.41
N THR A 13 -10.22 -8.62 -34.02
CA THR A 13 -9.06 -7.96 -33.40
C THR A 13 -9.44 -7.13 -32.18
N ARG A 14 -10.60 -6.44 -32.21
CA ARG A 14 -11.11 -5.69 -31.05
C ARG A 14 -11.54 -6.61 -29.90
N ALA A 15 -12.21 -7.72 -30.22
CA ALA A 15 -12.63 -8.70 -29.23
C ALA A 15 -11.42 -9.41 -28.58
N ALA A 16 -10.41 -9.78 -29.37
CA ALA A 16 -9.19 -10.40 -28.87
C ALA A 16 -8.37 -9.44 -27.98
N VAL A 17 -8.27 -8.15 -28.35
CA VAL A 17 -7.62 -7.13 -27.52
C VAL A 17 -8.41 -6.89 -26.23
N ALA A 18 -9.75 -6.84 -26.29
CA ALA A 18 -10.59 -6.66 -25.10
C ALA A 18 -10.52 -7.86 -24.14
N LEU A 19 -10.50 -9.10 -24.66
CA LEU A 19 -10.31 -10.32 -23.86
C LEU A 19 -8.90 -10.41 -23.27
N GLY A 20 -7.87 -10.03 -24.03
CA GLY A 20 -6.50 -9.95 -23.54
C GLY A 20 -6.34 -8.92 -22.41
N LEU A 21 -6.90 -7.72 -22.58
CA LEU A 21 -6.91 -6.68 -21.54
C LEU A 21 -7.73 -7.09 -20.30
N GLY A 22 -8.90 -7.71 -20.49
CA GLY A 22 -9.71 -8.23 -19.40
C GLY A 22 -8.98 -9.29 -18.58
N LEU A 23 -8.26 -10.20 -19.25
CA LEU A 23 -7.47 -11.24 -18.59
C LEU A 23 -6.26 -10.67 -17.83
N CYS A 24 -5.58 -9.66 -18.38
CA CYS A 24 -4.51 -8.96 -17.68
C CYS A 24 -5.02 -8.24 -16.42
N LEU A 25 -6.20 -7.62 -16.48
CA LEU A 25 -6.82 -6.97 -15.32
C LEU A 25 -7.23 -7.98 -14.23
N LEU A 26 -7.69 -9.17 -14.60
CA LEU A 26 -8.03 -10.25 -13.66
C LEU A 26 -6.79 -10.83 -12.96
N LEU A 27 -5.65 -10.93 -13.66
CA LEU A 27 -4.39 -11.41 -13.07
C LEU A 27 -3.73 -10.38 -12.13
N THR A 28 -4.12 -9.10 -12.22
CA THR A 28 -3.61 -8.04 -11.34
C THR A 28 -4.45 -7.89 -10.06
N ALA A 29 -5.50 -8.68 -9.88
CA ALA A 29 -6.41 -8.60 -8.73
C ALA A 29 -5.96 -9.40 -7.49
N CYS A 30 -4.67 -9.76 -7.38
CA CYS A 30 -4.11 -10.35 -6.15
C CYS A 30 -3.94 -9.35 -4.99
N SER A 31 -4.46 -8.13 -5.11
CA SER A 31 -4.65 -7.26 -3.95
C SER A 31 -5.80 -7.83 -3.12
N GLY A 32 -5.48 -8.64 -2.11
CA GLY A 32 -6.45 -9.21 -1.18
C GLY A 32 -7.42 -8.16 -0.65
N ASP A 33 -8.65 -8.58 -0.33
CA ASP A 33 -9.70 -7.67 0.11
C ASP A 33 -9.23 -6.80 1.30
N PRO A 34 -9.22 -5.45 1.19
CA PRO A 34 -8.84 -4.58 2.30
C PRO A 34 -9.75 -4.74 3.52
N ASP A 35 -10.98 -5.25 3.36
CA ASP A 35 -11.86 -5.61 4.48
C ASP A 35 -11.42 -6.90 5.19
N ALA A 36 -10.59 -7.75 4.56
CA ALA A 36 -10.01 -8.92 5.21
C ALA A 36 -8.76 -8.58 6.06
N ARG A 37 -8.10 -7.45 5.79
CA ARG A 37 -6.83 -7.05 6.45
C ARG A 37 -6.99 -5.96 7.50
N LEU A 38 -8.04 -5.15 7.39
CA LEU A 38 -8.36 -4.07 8.31
C LEU A 38 -9.71 -4.35 8.97
N THR A 39 -9.78 -4.22 10.28
CA THR A 39 -10.99 -4.47 11.07
C THR A 39 -12.07 -3.40 10.86
N GLY A 40 -11.66 -2.21 10.39
CA GLY A 40 -12.50 -1.03 10.31
C GLY A 40 -12.48 -0.19 11.59
N ASN A 41 -11.99 -0.72 12.72
CA ASN A 41 -11.76 0.07 13.91
C ASN A 41 -10.47 0.87 13.75
N TYR A 42 -10.61 2.20 13.70
CA TYR A 42 -9.49 3.11 13.49
C TYR A 42 -8.35 2.91 14.50
N ALA A 43 -8.66 2.69 15.77
CA ALA A 43 -7.63 2.54 16.80
C ALA A 43 -6.86 1.23 16.62
N ASP A 44 -7.58 0.12 16.50
CA ASP A 44 -6.99 -1.22 16.34
C ASP A 44 -6.18 -1.30 15.04
N ASP A 45 -6.73 -0.77 13.94
CA ASP A 45 -6.06 -0.75 12.65
C ASP A 45 -4.82 0.14 12.66
N THR A 46 -4.85 1.30 13.34
CA THR A 46 -3.67 2.16 13.46
C THR A 46 -2.54 1.46 14.24
N LEU A 47 -2.87 0.79 15.35
CA LEU A 47 -1.90 0.04 16.14
C LEU A 47 -1.29 -1.12 15.33
N SER A 48 -2.15 -1.92 14.69
CA SER A 48 -1.73 -3.06 13.87
C SER A 48 -0.83 -2.64 12.71
N VAL A 49 -1.19 -1.58 11.97
CA VAL A 49 -0.41 -1.06 10.86
C VAL A 49 0.92 -0.49 11.33
N ALA A 50 0.93 0.29 12.43
CA ALA A 50 2.17 0.84 12.97
C ALA A 50 3.15 -0.26 13.38
N GLN A 51 2.68 -1.30 14.07
CA GLN A 51 3.50 -2.44 14.50
C GLN A 51 4.02 -3.25 13.31
N THR A 52 3.16 -3.51 12.31
CA THR A 52 3.58 -4.22 11.09
C THR A 52 4.72 -3.49 10.39
N ILE A 53 4.63 -2.15 10.31
CA ILE A 53 5.67 -1.35 9.66
C ILE A 53 6.95 -1.30 10.51
N LEU A 54 6.83 -1.16 11.83
CA LEU A 54 7.97 -1.22 12.76
C LEU A 54 8.75 -2.53 12.57
N VAL A 55 8.04 -3.66 12.53
CA VAL A 55 8.67 -4.97 12.28
C VAL A 55 9.30 -5.03 10.90
N MET A 56 8.62 -4.53 9.86
CA MET A 56 9.14 -4.57 8.49
C MET A 56 10.42 -3.75 8.32
N ILE A 57 10.51 -2.54 8.91
CA ILE A 57 11.71 -1.69 8.78
C ILE A 57 12.93 -2.26 9.54
N ASP A 58 12.72 -3.22 10.44
CA ASP A 58 13.77 -3.94 11.16
C ASP A 58 14.28 -5.19 10.41
N ILE A 59 13.62 -5.60 9.31
CA ILE A 59 14.07 -6.72 8.48
C ILE A 59 15.33 -6.29 7.72
N PRO A 60 16.44 -7.06 7.78
CA PRO A 60 17.62 -6.78 7.00
C PRO A 60 17.34 -6.78 5.49
N GLN A 61 17.98 -5.88 4.74
CA GLN A 61 17.78 -5.75 3.29
C GLN A 61 18.18 -7.02 2.50
N ASP A 62 19.10 -7.82 3.04
CA ASP A 62 19.57 -9.08 2.47
C ASP A 62 18.75 -10.30 2.92
N ASP A 63 17.75 -10.11 3.79
CA ASP A 63 16.85 -11.18 4.20
C ASP A 63 15.95 -11.61 3.02
N PRO A 64 15.83 -12.93 2.74
CA PRO A 64 15.01 -13.42 1.64
C PRO A 64 13.53 -13.07 1.75
N SER A 65 13.03 -12.77 2.97
CA SER A 65 11.65 -12.37 3.22
C SER A 65 11.41 -10.86 3.04
N HIS A 66 12.45 -10.02 2.96
CA HIS A 66 12.33 -8.56 2.93
C HIS A 66 11.42 -8.07 1.80
N ALA A 67 11.63 -8.56 0.58
CA ALA A 67 10.85 -8.11 -0.58
C ALA A 67 9.36 -8.43 -0.44
N GLN A 68 9.03 -9.57 0.16
CA GLN A 68 7.65 -9.95 0.44
C GLN A 68 7.05 -9.06 1.53
N ALA A 69 7.76 -8.88 2.65
CA ALA A 69 7.32 -8.04 3.76
C ALA A 69 7.10 -6.57 3.32
N GLU A 70 7.98 -6.02 2.48
CA GLU A 70 7.83 -4.69 1.90
C GLU A 70 6.58 -4.57 1.02
N SER A 71 6.32 -5.59 0.20
CA SER A 71 5.14 -5.64 -0.67
C SER A 71 3.83 -5.69 0.14
N GLU A 72 3.80 -6.53 1.17
CA GLU A 72 2.67 -6.66 2.08
C GLU A 72 2.43 -5.36 2.85
N ALA A 73 3.50 -4.74 3.39
CA ALA A 73 3.43 -3.46 4.08
C ALA A 73 2.92 -2.34 3.16
N ARG A 74 3.37 -2.27 1.90
CA ARG A 74 2.86 -1.29 0.92
C ARG A 74 1.38 -1.43 0.65
N SER A 75 0.90 -2.67 0.49
CA SER A 75 -0.52 -2.91 0.29
C SER A 75 -1.31 -2.51 1.53
N LEU A 76 -0.86 -2.90 2.73
CA LEU A 76 -1.50 -2.55 3.99
C LEU A 76 -1.57 -1.03 4.21
N ILE A 77 -0.50 -0.30 3.87
CA ILE A 77 -0.45 1.17 3.90
C ILE A 77 -1.51 1.77 2.98
N THR A 78 -1.61 1.23 1.76
CA THR A 78 -2.58 1.71 0.76
C THR A 78 -4.01 1.49 1.24
N ASP A 79 -4.29 0.31 1.81
CA ASP A 79 -5.60 -0.03 2.36
C ASP A 79 -5.96 0.89 3.53
N TYR A 80 -5.02 1.10 4.47
CA TYR A 80 -5.21 1.96 5.64
C TYR A 80 -5.48 3.42 5.25
N VAL A 81 -4.62 3.98 4.38
CA VAL A 81 -4.78 5.38 3.94
C VAL A 81 -6.08 5.54 3.14
N SER A 82 -6.42 4.60 2.27
CA SER A 82 -7.63 4.67 1.46
C SER A 82 -8.90 4.63 2.32
N ARG A 83 -8.93 3.78 3.35
CA ARG A 83 -10.06 3.66 4.28
C ARG A 83 -10.27 4.95 5.08
N TYR A 84 -9.21 5.53 5.63
CA TYR A 84 -9.34 6.57 6.66
C TYR A 84 -9.17 8.00 6.16
N ARG A 85 -8.44 8.24 5.07
CA ARG A 85 -8.13 9.60 4.58
C ARG A 85 -9.37 10.42 4.24
N ALA A 86 -10.43 9.80 3.71
CA ALA A 86 -11.65 10.49 3.32
C ALA A 86 -12.57 10.80 4.51
N GLN A 87 -12.30 10.27 5.70
CA GLN A 87 -13.19 10.38 6.85
C GLN A 87 -12.89 11.66 7.65
N PRO A 88 -13.79 12.67 7.68
CA PRO A 88 -13.50 13.96 8.31
C PRO A 88 -13.26 13.88 9.82
N ARG A 89 -13.78 12.83 10.48
CA ARG A 89 -13.58 12.60 11.92
C ARG A 89 -12.18 12.07 12.24
N ILE A 90 -11.45 11.57 11.24
CA ILE A 90 -10.15 10.90 11.42
C ILE A 90 -9.02 11.67 10.76
N ASN A 91 -9.24 12.23 9.58
CA ASN A 91 -8.17 12.82 8.77
C ASN A 91 -7.48 14.04 9.41
N GLY A 92 -8.10 14.67 10.41
CA GLY A 92 -7.52 15.74 11.21
C GLY A 92 -6.87 15.29 12.53
N LEU A 93 -6.96 14.00 12.89
CA LEU A 93 -6.36 13.49 14.11
C LEU A 93 -4.83 13.53 14.01
N SER A 94 -4.19 13.87 15.11
CA SER A 94 -2.74 13.85 15.26
C SER A 94 -2.18 12.44 15.05
N SER A 95 -2.89 11.39 15.48
CA SER A 95 -2.54 9.99 15.16
C SER A 95 -2.50 9.75 13.65
N PHE A 96 -3.51 10.20 12.90
CA PHE A 96 -3.60 9.97 11.46
C PHE A 96 -2.55 10.77 10.67
N THR A 97 -2.40 12.05 10.98
CA THR A 97 -1.42 12.93 10.32
C THR A 97 0.02 12.53 10.62
N THR A 98 0.28 12.02 11.83
CA THR A 98 1.59 11.46 12.21
C THR A 98 1.88 10.18 11.43
N MET A 99 0.92 9.24 11.34
CA MET A 99 1.05 8.07 10.46
C MET A 99 1.36 8.51 9.04
N GLN A 100 0.55 9.38 8.44
CA GLN A 100 0.72 9.82 7.06
C GLN A 100 2.10 10.41 6.78
N THR A 101 2.68 11.14 7.74
CA THR A 101 4.06 11.65 7.64
C THR A 101 5.09 10.52 7.57
N ALA A 102 4.98 9.53 8.45
CA ALA A 102 5.85 8.36 8.45
C ALA A 102 5.69 7.54 7.14
N LEU A 103 4.45 7.23 6.76
CA LEU A 103 4.14 6.43 5.58
C LEU A 103 4.63 7.10 4.28
N ASN A 104 4.45 8.41 4.16
CA ASN A 104 4.95 9.16 2.99
C ASN A 104 6.48 9.17 2.93
N SER A 105 7.16 9.25 4.08
CA SER A 105 8.63 9.20 4.14
C SER A 105 9.16 7.83 3.70
N LEU A 106 8.53 6.76 4.18
CA LEU A 106 8.85 5.38 3.79
C LEU A 106 8.59 5.13 2.29
N ALA A 107 7.42 5.53 1.80
CA ALA A 107 7.07 5.41 0.38
C ALA A 107 8.04 6.20 -0.51
N GLY A 108 8.45 7.39 -0.06
CA GLY A 108 9.45 8.22 -0.73
C GLY A 108 10.82 7.55 -0.83
N HIS A 109 11.28 6.87 0.22
CA HIS A 109 12.53 6.10 0.15
C HIS A 109 12.45 5.01 -0.89
N TYR A 110 11.45 4.13 -0.81
CA TYR A 110 11.37 3.00 -1.72
C TYR A 110 11.03 3.38 -3.16
N ALA A 111 10.40 4.53 -3.40
CA ALA A 111 10.19 5.04 -4.76
C ALA A 111 11.52 5.46 -5.43
N ASN A 112 12.47 5.98 -4.66
CA ASN A 112 13.75 6.47 -5.16
C ASN A 112 14.88 5.44 -5.04
N TYR A 113 14.77 4.50 -4.11
CA TYR A 113 15.84 3.60 -3.69
C TYR A 113 15.34 2.17 -3.41
N ALA A 114 14.57 1.59 -4.35
CA ALA A 114 13.86 0.31 -4.20
C ALA A 114 14.71 -0.91 -3.75
N ASN A 115 16.05 -0.84 -3.84
CA ASN A 115 16.95 -1.93 -3.45
C ASN A 115 18.06 -1.46 -2.49
N ARG A 116 17.87 -0.33 -1.80
CA ARG A 116 18.83 0.16 -0.81
C ARG A 116 18.25 0.03 0.60
N PRO A 117 19.10 -0.33 1.58
CA PRO A 117 18.69 -0.35 2.97
C PRO A 117 18.20 1.03 3.38
N LEU A 118 17.25 1.03 4.32
CA LEU A 118 16.73 2.24 4.92
C LEU A 118 17.88 2.95 5.68
N PRO A 119 18.15 4.25 5.41
CA PRO A 119 19.14 4.98 6.19
C PRO A 119 18.78 5.02 7.67
N GLU A 120 19.75 4.84 8.56
CA GLU A 120 19.55 4.80 10.02
C GLU A 120 18.75 6.01 10.54
N ALA A 121 19.10 7.22 10.10
CA ALA A 121 18.36 8.43 10.48
C ALA A 121 16.90 8.46 10.01
N LEU A 122 16.57 7.77 8.91
CA LEU A 122 15.18 7.61 8.46
C LEU A 122 14.48 6.53 9.27
N HIS A 123 15.14 5.41 9.53
CA HIS A 123 14.65 4.34 10.40
C HIS A 123 14.23 4.88 11.76
N ASP A 124 15.12 5.56 12.47
CA ASP A 124 14.85 6.14 13.80
C ASP A 124 13.66 7.11 13.78
N ARG A 125 13.57 7.90 12.71
CA ARG A 125 12.45 8.85 12.55
C ARG A 125 11.14 8.12 12.34
N LEU A 126 11.10 7.10 11.48
CA LEU A 126 9.91 6.29 11.28
C LEU A 126 9.49 5.62 12.58
N ALA A 127 10.44 4.99 13.29
CA ALA A 127 10.16 4.36 14.57
C ALA A 127 9.56 5.35 15.58
N LYS A 128 10.13 6.55 15.68
CA LYS A 128 9.62 7.60 16.56
C LYS A 128 8.21 8.06 16.19
N GLU A 129 7.94 8.34 14.92
CA GLU A 129 6.62 8.84 14.49
C GLU A 129 5.55 7.74 14.59
N LEU A 130 5.87 6.49 14.25
CA LEU A 130 4.94 5.36 14.40
C LEU A 130 4.57 5.13 15.87
N ASN A 131 5.55 5.07 16.78
CA ASN A 131 5.30 4.98 18.23
C ASN A 131 4.49 6.16 18.77
N LYS A 132 4.69 7.35 18.22
CA LYS A 132 3.92 8.55 18.59
C LYS A 132 2.47 8.44 18.11
N ALA A 133 2.25 7.92 16.91
CA ALA A 133 0.91 7.68 16.39
C ALA A 133 0.15 6.64 17.21
N GLU A 134 0.80 5.55 17.64
CA GLU A 134 0.20 4.56 18.55
C GLU A 134 -0.27 5.19 19.86
N LYS A 135 0.58 6.00 20.50
CA LYS A 135 0.21 6.69 21.74
C LYS A 135 -0.92 7.70 21.52
N ALA A 136 -0.91 8.40 20.39
CA ALA A 136 -1.91 9.38 20.04
C ALA A 136 -3.28 8.71 19.81
N VAL A 137 -3.32 7.58 19.08
CA VAL A 137 -4.56 6.88 18.78
C VAL A 137 -5.19 6.26 20.02
N VAL A 138 -4.39 5.72 20.95
CA VAL A 138 -4.87 5.21 22.25
C VAL A 138 -5.51 6.33 23.09
N ARG A 139 -4.99 7.55 22.97
CA ARG A 139 -5.57 8.74 23.63
C ARG A 139 -6.79 9.30 22.88
N GLY A 140 -7.08 8.81 21.67
CA GLY A 140 -8.13 9.33 20.80
C GLY A 140 -7.81 10.69 20.17
N THR A 141 -6.52 11.00 19.99
CA THR A 141 -6.04 12.28 19.46
C THR A 141 -5.25 12.14 18.19
#